data_AF-A0A7H0VHA9-F1
#
_entry.id   AF-A0A7H0VHA9-F1
#
_cell.length_a   1.000
_cell.length_b   1.000
_cell.length_c   1.000
_cell.angle_alpha   90.00
_cell.angle_beta   90.00
_cell.angle_gamma   90.00
#
_symmetry.space_group_name_H-M   'P 1'
#
loop_
_entity.id
_entity.type
_entity.pdbx_description
1 polymer ?
#
loop_
_entity_poly.entity_id
_entity_poly.type
_entity_poly.pdbx_seq_one_letter_code
_entity_poly.pdbx_strand_id
1 'polypeptide(L)'
;MTFAVLGILYFARYTTIKSGSDEILFFNPFTIDEVGFRDNYETAIAYIKKGDNSTARKYFEKAIKYRGSHNERVRENIYSDGNGLWEYKQDKLLKFSHCYENLGMLDSAMTCLEPALYNFERYHFPTEDQFFRIAIEKYGKDEVINELVLALAHIQEIDCFMCMDYYIEFKGIKVGLDINDIEVDKNELFEKLKKKYCDQQSI
;
A
#
# COMPACT_ATOMS: atom_id res chain seq x y z
N MET A 1 -23.84 36.55 -22.24
CA MET A 1 -23.89 35.09 -22.47
C MET A 1 -22.50 34.64 -22.92
N THR A 2 -21.54 34.75 -22.00
CA THR A 2 -20.09 34.72 -22.31
C THR A 2 -19.32 33.77 -21.38
N PHE A 3 -20.04 33.12 -20.45
CA PHE A 3 -19.49 32.13 -19.51
C PHE A 3 -19.58 30.68 -20.02
N ALA A 4 -20.25 30.43 -21.15
CA ALA A 4 -20.35 29.09 -21.73
C ALA A 4 -19.13 28.69 -22.58
N VAL A 5 -18.29 29.65 -23.00
CA VAL A 5 -17.14 29.38 -23.90
C VAL A 5 -15.90 28.91 -23.13
N LEU A 6 -15.71 29.33 -21.88
CA LEU A 6 -14.65 28.78 -21.03
C LEU A 6 -14.91 27.33 -20.62
N GLY A 7 -16.17 26.89 -20.59
CA GLY A 7 -16.54 25.48 -20.40
C GLY A 7 -16.13 24.57 -21.56
N ILE A 8 -15.98 25.12 -22.78
CA ILE A 8 -15.56 24.35 -23.96
C ILE A 8 -14.03 24.12 -23.97
N LEU A 9 -13.24 24.98 -23.32
CA LEU A 9 -11.80 24.73 -23.12
C LEU A 9 -11.53 23.66 -22.05
N TYR A 10 -12.48 23.42 -21.13
CA TYR A 10 -12.48 22.22 -20.27
C TYR A 10 -12.86 20.93 -21.07
N PHE A 11 -13.49 21.10 -22.24
CA PHE A 11 -13.81 20.04 -23.20
C PHE A 11 -12.71 19.78 -24.25
N ALA A 12 -11.61 20.54 -24.27
CA ALA A 12 -10.42 20.27 -25.08
C ALA A 12 -9.57 19.12 -24.51
N ARG A 13 -10.26 18.06 -24.08
CA ARG A 13 -9.83 16.70 -23.77
C ARG A 13 -9.31 15.96 -25.03
N TYR A 14 -9.00 16.68 -26.11
CA TYR A 14 -8.84 16.13 -27.47
C TYR A 14 -7.96 17.00 -28.39
N THR A 15 -6.84 17.54 -27.93
CA THR A 15 -5.79 18.00 -28.85
C THR A 15 -5.05 16.81 -29.43
N THR A 16 -5.57 16.33 -30.56
CA THR A 16 -4.88 15.46 -31.51
C THR A 16 -3.68 16.22 -32.11
N ILE A 17 -2.46 15.78 -31.77
CA ILE A 17 -1.28 16.09 -32.57
C ILE A 17 -1.25 15.04 -33.69
N LYS A 18 -1.50 15.47 -34.94
CA LYS A 18 -1.31 14.62 -36.13
C LYS A 18 0.17 14.28 -36.26
N SER A 19 0.53 13.04 -35.98
CA SER A 19 1.77 12.42 -36.46
C SER A 19 1.38 11.41 -37.55
N GLY A 20 1.99 11.52 -38.73
CA GLY A 20 1.58 10.89 -39.98
C GLY A 20 1.86 9.39 -40.11
N SER A 21 1.52 8.60 -39.10
CA SER A 21 1.52 7.14 -39.17
C SER A 21 0.35 6.62 -38.32
N ASP A 22 -0.43 5.71 -38.89
CA ASP A 22 -1.73 5.23 -38.44
C ASP A 22 -1.74 4.49 -37.08
N GLU A 23 -1.47 5.19 -35.98
CA GLU A 23 -1.80 4.72 -34.63
C GLU A 23 -2.42 5.85 -33.82
N ILE A 24 -3.75 5.79 -33.65
CA ILE A 24 -4.47 6.61 -32.67
C ILE A 24 -4.05 6.09 -31.28
N LEU A 25 -3.01 6.70 -30.70
CA LEU A 25 -2.65 6.53 -29.30
C LEU A 25 -3.76 7.13 -28.43
N PHE A 26 -4.72 6.30 -28.05
CA PHE A 26 -5.55 6.55 -26.89
C PHE A 26 -4.63 6.57 -25.67
N PHE A 27 -4.28 7.76 -25.18
CA PHE A 27 -3.79 7.94 -23.82
C PHE A 27 -4.96 7.66 -22.87
N ASN A 28 -5.28 6.37 -22.69
CA ASN A 28 -6.01 5.93 -21.52
C ASN A 28 -5.03 6.04 -20.34
N PRO A 29 -5.23 6.95 -19.38
CA PRO A 29 -4.37 7.07 -18.20
C PRO A 29 -4.37 5.78 -17.35
N PHE A 30 -5.30 4.86 -17.64
CA PHE A 30 -5.29 3.49 -17.18
C PHE A 30 -4.72 2.61 -18.29
N THR A 31 -3.51 2.09 -18.07
CA THR A 31 -3.03 0.96 -18.87
C THR A 31 -4.04 -0.19 -18.73
N ILE A 32 -4.23 -1.00 -19.78
CA ILE A 32 -5.14 -2.16 -19.79
C ILE A 32 -4.93 -3.03 -18.54
N ASP A 33 -3.69 -3.07 -18.07
CA ASP A 33 -3.23 -3.81 -16.92
C ASP A 33 -3.78 -3.32 -15.56
N GLU A 34 -4.01 -2.02 -15.41
CA GLU A 34 -4.55 -1.45 -14.16
C GLU A 34 -6.07 -1.64 -14.06
N VAL A 35 -6.78 -1.49 -15.18
CA VAL A 35 -8.21 -1.85 -15.25
C VAL A 35 -8.37 -3.34 -14.96
N GLY A 36 -7.49 -4.17 -15.54
CA GLY A 36 -7.43 -5.60 -15.25
C GLY A 36 -7.21 -5.90 -13.77
N PHE A 37 -6.25 -5.24 -13.11
CA PHE A 37 -6.06 -5.39 -11.67
C PHE A 37 -7.30 -5.03 -10.86
N ARG A 38 -7.81 -3.80 -11.04
CA ARG A 38 -8.93 -3.27 -10.25
C ARG A 38 -10.17 -4.14 -10.42
N ASP A 39 -10.52 -4.49 -11.65
CA ASP A 39 -11.74 -5.26 -11.93
C ASP A 39 -11.65 -6.66 -11.33
N ASN A 40 -10.48 -7.33 -11.42
CA ASN A 40 -10.29 -8.63 -10.79
C ASN A 40 -10.34 -8.53 -9.26
N TYR A 41 -9.71 -7.50 -8.66
CA TYR A 41 -9.73 -7.29 -7.22
C TYR A 41 -11.15 -7.03 -6.71
N GLU A 42 -11.88 -6.07 -7.28
CA GLU A 42 -13.25 -5.73 -6.88
C GLU A 42 -14.21 -6.90 -7.08
N THR A 43 -14.03 -7.66 -8.15
CA THR A 43 -14.80 -8.88 -8.39
C THR A 43 -14.54 -9.93 -7.30
N ALA A 44 -13.27 -10.14 -6.90
CA ALA A 44 -12.92 -11.05 -5.82
C ALA A 44 -13.59 -10.64 -4.50
N ILE A 45 -13.55 -9.36 -4.14
CA ILE A 45 -14.22 -8.81 -2.96
C ILE A 45 -15.74 -9.06 -3.02
N ALA A 46 -16.37 -8.89 -4.19
CA ALA A 46 -17.79 -9.14 -4.36
C ALA A 46 -18.15 -10.62 -4.12
N TYR A 47 -17.27 -11.56 -4.48
CA TYR A 47 -17.47 -12.98 -4.20
C TYR A 47 -17.23 -13.35 -2.73
N ILE A 48 -16.24 -12.75 -2.05
CA ILE A 48 -16.08 -12.88 -0.59
C ILE A 48 -17.38 -12.47 0.12
N LYS A 49 -17.95 -11.32 -0.24
CA LYS A 49 -19.19 -10.81 0.36
C LYS A 49 -20.39 -11.73 0.15
N LYS A 50 -20.35 -12.60 -0.87
CA LYS A 50 -21.37 -13.62 -1.16
C LYS A 50 -21.06 -14.97 -0.50
N GLY A 51 -19.94 -15.11 0.20
CA GLY A 51 -19.46 -16.36 0.79
C GLY A 51 -18.83 -17.34 -0.21
N ASP A 52 -18.62 -16.93 -1.47
CA ASP A 52 -17.99 -17.78 -2.48
C ASP A 52 -16.47 -17.56 -2.52
N ASN A 53 -15.80 -18.13 -1.51
CA ASN A 53 -14.36 -18.00 -1.34
C ASN A 53 -13.57 -18.68 -2.48
N SER A 54 -14.11 -19.75 -3.08
CA SER A 54 -13.45 -20.47 -4.18
C SER A 54 -13.36 -19.60 -5.43
N THR A 55 -14.47 -18.94 -5.80
CA THR A 55 -14.46 -18.02 -6.94
C THR A 55 -13.65 -16.76 -6.63
N ALA A 56 -13.75 -16.20 -5.43
CA ALA A 56 -12.94 -15.06 -5.00
C ALA A 56 -11.44 -15.34 -5.19
N ARG A 57 -10.97 -16.52 -4.74
CA ARG A 57 -9.59 -16.96 -4.87
C ARG A 57 -9.08 -16.93 -6.32
N LYS A 58 -9.89 -17.41 -7.28
CA LYS A 58 -9.54 -17.38 -8.72
C LYS A 58 -9.35 -15.96 -9.25
N TYR A 59 -10.13 -15.00 -8.75
CA TYR A 59 -10.00 -13.60 -9.15
C TYR A 59 -8.78 -12.93 -8.48
N PHE A 60 -8.46 -13.28 -7.24
CA PHE A 60 -7.19 -12.83 -6.62
C PHE A 60 -5.97 -13.39 -7.37
N GLU A 61 -5.98 -14.66 -7.78
CA GLU A 61 -4.91 -15.26 -8.61
C GLU A 61 -4.72 -14.51 -9.94
N LYS A 62 -5.79 -13.95 -10.51
CA LYS A 62 -5.70 -13.08 -11.69
C LYS A 62 -5.17 -11.70 -11.34
N ALA A 63 -5.65 -11.09 -10.25
CA ALA A 63 -5.23 -9.76 -9.82
C ALA A 63 -3.72 -9.69 -9.56
N ILE A 64 -3.13 -10.69 -8.88
CA ILE A 64 -1.69 -10.69 -8.57
C ILE A 64 -0.78 -10.76 -9.81
N LYS A 65 -1.29 -11.23 -10.96
CA LYS A 65 -0.51 -11.24 -12.22
C LYS A 65 -0.18 -9.83 -12.72
N TYR A 66 -0.92 -8.83 -12.26
CA TYR A 66 -0.71 -7.43 -12.61
C TYR A 66 0.26 -6.68 -11.68
N ARG A 67 0.90 -7.35 -10.71
CA ARG A 67 1.82 -6.69 -9.76
C ARG A 67 2.97 -5.94 -10.47
N GLY A 68 3.48 -6.48 -11.57
CA GLY A 68 4.60 -5.91 -12.33
C GLY A 68 4.20 -5.10 -13.58
N SER A 69 2.92 -5.02 -13.93
CA SER A 69 2.45 -4.46 -15.19
C SER A 69 2.06 -2.97 -15.10
N HIS A 70 2.19 -2.36 -13.93
CA HIS A 70 1.83 -0.95 -13.73
C HIS A 70 2.98 -0.04 -14.13
N ASN A 71 2.72 0.89 -15.05
CA ASN A 71 3.69 1.91 -15.45
C ASN A 71 3.66 3.09 -14.47
N GLU A 72 4.51 3.04 -13.44
CA GLU A 72 4.59 4.09 -12.41
C GLU A 72 4.93 5.48 -12.99
N ARG A 73 5.69 5.53 -14.09
CA ARG A 73 6.06 6.77 -14.78
C ARG A 73 4.87 7.49 -15.40
N VAL A 74 3.84 6.75 -15.84
CA VAL A 74 2.58 7.36 -16.32
C VAL A 74 1.81 7.97 -15.15
N ARG A 75 1.86 7.33 -13.97
CA ARG A 75 1.17 7.80 -12.76
C ARG A 75 1.84 9.02 -12.14
N GLU A 76 3.17 9.06 -12.12
CA GLU A 76 3.97 10.25 -11.75
C GLU A 76 3.57 11.49 -12.55
N ASN A 77 3.18 11.34 -13.82
CA ASN A 77 2.72 12.46 -14.65
C ASN A 77 1.25 12.84 -14.42
N ILE A 78 0.43 11.94 -13.87
CA ILE A 78 -0.99 12.18 -13.58
C ILE A 78 -1.16 12.89 -12.22
N TYR A 79 -0.38 12.48 -11.23
CA TYR A 79 -0.38 13.10 -9.90
C TYR A 79 0.55 14.31 -9.92
N SER A 80 -0.03 15.52 -9.98
CA SER A 80 0.72 16.77 -10.00
C SER A 80 1.37 17.11 -8.66
N ASP A 81 0.95 16.47 -7.56
CA ASP A 81 1.59 16.52 -6.26
C ASP A 81 2.14 15.14 -5.88
N GLY A 82 3.33 15.11 -5.26
CA GLY A 82 3.95 13.86 -4.80
C GLY A 82 3.07 13.11 -3.80
N ASN A 83 2.19 13.84 -3.12
CA ASN A 83 1.20 13.39 -2.18
C ASN A 83 0.19 12.38 -2.77
N GLY A 84 -0.51 12.73 -3.86
CA GLY A 84 -1.50 11.82 -4.47
C GLY A 84 -0.85 10.56 -5.08
N LEU A 85 0.38 10.68 -5.57
CA LEU A 85 1.15 9.53 -6.06
C LEU A 85 1.47 8.54 -4.92
N TRP A 86 1.84 9.06 -3.75
CA TRP A 86 2.14 8.23 -2.59
C TRP A 86 0.90 7.50 -2.08
N GLU A 87 -0.24 8.20 -1.96
CA GLU A 87 -1.52 7.57 -1.58
C GLU A 87 -1.88 6.41 -2.51
N TYR A 88 -1.72 6.61 -3.82
CA TYR A 88 -1.94 5.56 -4.82
C TYR A 88 -1.00 4.36 -4.62
N LYS A 89 0.29 4.60 -4.38
CA LYS A 89 1.27 3.53 -4.13
C LYS A 89 0.90 2.74 -2.87
N GLN A 90 0.52 3.40 -1.77
CA GLN A 90 0.15 2.71 -0.53
C GLN A 90 -1.13 1.87 -0.68
N ASP A 91 -2.20 2.43 -1.26
CA ASP A 91 -3.46 1.70 -1.52
C ASP A 91 -3.22 0.48 -2.41
N LYS A 92 -2.37 0.62 -3.44
CA LYS A 92 -1.98 -0.49 -4.31
C LYS A 92 -1.30 -1.62 -3.52
N LEU A 93 -0.32 -1.30 -2.68
CA LEU A 93 0.41 -2.31 -1.89
C LEU A 93 -0.52 -3.02 -0.90
N LEU A 94 -1.44 -2.29 -0.26
CA LEU A 94 -2.48 -2.85 0.61
C LEU A 94 -3.38 -3.84 -0.14
N LYS A 95 -3.87 -3.47 -1.33
CA LYS A 95 -4.71 -4.36 -2.14
C LYS A 95 -3.97 -5.62 -2.59
N PHE A 96 -2.69 -5.50 -2.98
CA PHE A 96 -1.88 -6.67 -3.32
C PHE A 96 -1.61 -7.56 -2.11
N SER A 97 -1.30 -6.98 -0.95
CA SER A 97 -1.17 -7.72 0.32
C SER A 97 -2.45 -8.50 0.61
N HIS A 98 -3.61 -7.87 0.47
CA HIS A 98 -4.91 -8.52 0.69
C HIS A 98 -5.16 -9.66 -0.31
N CYS A 99 -4.76 -9.51 -1.58
CA CYS A 99 -4.82 -10.61 -2.54
C CYS A 99 -3.99 -11.80 -2.06
N TYR A 100 -2.71 -11.59 -1.73
CA TYR A 100 -1.82 -12.67 -1.30
C TYR A 100 -2.31 -13.39 -0.04
N GLU A 101 -2.84 -12.63 0.91
CA GLU A 101 -3.43 -13.17 2.13
C GLU A 101 -4.61 -14.10 1.84
N ASN A 102 -5.56 -13.69 1.00
CA ASN A 102 -6.69 -14.54 0.59
C ASN A 102 -6.25 -15.79 -0.21
N LEU A 103 -5.02 -15.80 -0.74
CA LEU A 103 -4.42 -16.96 -1.37
C LEU A 103 -3.65 -17.86 -0.38
N GLY A 104 -3.55 -17.48 0.89
CA GLY A 104 -2.76 -18.16 1.92
C GLY A 104 -1.26 -17.93 1.78
N MET A 105 -0.85 -16.89 1.03
CA MET A 105 0.56 -16.57 0.74
C MET A 105 1.04 -15.47 1.68
N LEU A 106 1.05 -15.74 2.99
CA LEU A 106 1.32 -14.72 4.04
C LEU A 106 2.69 -14.06 3.88
N ASP A 107 3.73 -14.81 3.50
CA ASP A 107 5.05 -14.26 3.18
C ASP A 107 4.98 -13.18 2.09
N SER A 108 4.31 -13.49 0.99
CA SER A 108 4.17 -12.56 -0.13
C SER A 108 3.32 -11.36 0.24
N ALA A 109 2.32 -11.53 1.12
CA ALA A 109 1.52 -10.45 1.65
C ALA A 109 2.37 -9.47 2.46
N MET A 110 3.20 -9.97 3.38
CA MET A 110 4.11 -9.16 4.20
C MET A 110 5.16 -8.44 3.36
N THR A 111 5.88 -9.15 2.47
CA THR A 111 6.90 -8.54 1.59
C THR A 111 6.31 -7.48 0.65
N CYS A 112 5.02 -7.58 0.32
CA CYS A 112 4.38 -6.54 -0.49
C CYS A 112 4.25 -5.20 0.24
N LEU A 113 4.16 -5.21 1.57
CA LEU A 113 3.99 -3.99 2.37
C LEU A 113 5.32 -3.30 2.69
N GLU A 114 6.45 -4.02 2.63
CA GLU A 114 7.78 -3.53 2.97
C GLU A 114 8.13 -2.13 2.40
N PRO A 115 7.86 -1.80 1.12
CA PRO A 115 8.19 -0.47 0.59
C PRO A 115 7.42 0.68 1.26
N ALA A 116 6.25 0.40 1.83
CA ALA A 116 5.43 1.38 2.53
C ALA A 116 5.67 1.39 4.05
N LEU A 117 6.21 0.32 4.63
CA LEU A 117 6.55 0.26 6.07
C LEU A 117 7.73 1.14 6.45
N TYR A 118 8.57 1.51 5.49
CA TYR A 118 9.73 2.38 5.73
C TYR A 118 9.42 3.88 5.53
N ASN A 119 8.32 4.22 4.83
CA ASN A 119 8.00 5.58 4.40
C ASN A 119 6.63 6.04 4.95
N PHE A 120 6.61 6.47 6.21
CA PHE A 120 5.40 6.93 6.91
C PHE A 120 4.92 8.32 6.49
N GLU A 121 5.74 9.08 5.76
CA GLU A 121 5.51 10.51 5.64
C GLU A 121 4.15 10.83 5.02
N ARG A 122 3.34 11.50 5.86
CA ARG A 122 2.09 12.24 5.61
C ARG A 122 0.76 11.52 5.65
N TYR A 123 0.68 10.20 5.54
CA TYR A 123 -0.62 9.55 5.38
C TYR A 123 -0.80 8.39 6.33
N HIS A 124 -1.79 8.51 7.23
CA HIS A 124 -2.22 7.45 8.14
C HIS A 124 -2.89 6.31 7.35
N PHE A 125 -2.09 5.54 6.60
CA PHE A 125 -2.54 4.31 5.97
C PHE A 125 -2.36 3.15 6.93
N PRO A 126 -3.28 2.16 6.91
CA PRO A 126 -3.24 1.01 7.81
C PRO A 126 -2.18 -0.03 7.40
N THR A 127 -1.06 0.39 6.80
CA THR A 127 0.00 -0.50 6.26
C THR A 127 0.68 -1.28 7.37
N GLU A 128 1.12 -0.61 8.44
CA GLU A 128 1.68 -1.30 9.62
C GLU A 128 0.67 -2.20 10.29
N ASP A 129 -0.56 -1.72 10.48
CA ASP A 129 -1.61 -2.49 11.16
C ASP A 129 -1.90 -3.78 10.39
N GLN A 130 -1.99 -3.70 9.05
CA GLN A 130 -2.12 -4.85 8.17
C GLN A 130 -0.89 -5.78 8.26
N PHE A 131 0.32 -5.22 8.27
CA PHE A 131 1.55 -6.00 8.39
C PHE A 131 1.62 -6.79 9.69
N PHE A 132 1.40 -6.14 10.84
CA PHE A 132 1.47 -6.80 12.14
C PHE A 132 0.30 -7.76 12.34
N ARG A 133 -0.88 -7.49 11.80
CA ARG A 133 -1.98 -8.46 11.80
C ARG A 133 -1.59 -9.75 11.06
N ILE A 134 -1.01 -9.63 9.86
CA ILE A 134 -0.52 -10.80 9.10
C ILE A 134 0.62 -11.50 9.84
N ALA A 135 1.53 -10.75 10.47
CA ALA A 135 2.61 -11.32 11.26
C ALA A 135 2.08 -12.15 12.45
N ILE A 136 1.04 -11.66 13.14
CA ILE A 136 0.38 -12.38 14.24
C ILE A 136 -0.30 -13.65 13.72
N GLU A 137 -1.00 -13.56 12.58
CA GLU A 137 -1.63 -14.73 11.95
C GLU A 137 -0.59 -15.80 11.56
N LYS A 138 0.57 -15.36 11.05
CA LYS A 138 1.62 -16.26 10.57
C LYS A 138 2.46 -16.87 11.68
N TYR A 139 2.90 -16.07 12.65
CA TYR A 139 3.90 -16.45 13.66
C TYR A 139 3.31 -16.68 15.05
N GLY A 140 2.09 -16.18 15.30
CA GLY A 140 1.49 -16.14 16.62
C GLY A 140 1.85 -14.87 17.39
N LYS A 141 0.93 -14.46 18.28
CA LYS A 141 1.05 -13.22 19.06
C LYS A 141 2.31 -13.14 19.91
N ASP A 142 2.64 -14.22 20.62
CA ASP A 142 3.79 -14.23 21.55
C ASP A 142 5.12 -14.08 20.81
N GLU A 143 5.26 -14.70 19.64
CA GLU A 143 6.45 -14.59 18.80
C GLU A 143 6.60 -13.16 18.25
N VAL A 144 5.50 -12.54 17.81
CA VAL A 144 5.52 -11.14 17.34
C VAL A 144 5.93 -10.20 18.46
N ILE A 145 5.42 -10.40 19.68
CA ILE A 145 5.82 -9.61 20.86
C ILE A 145 7.31 -9.78 21.13
N ASN A 146 7.82 -11.01 21.17
CA ASN A 146 9.23 -11.27 21.43
C ASN A 146 10.14 -10.63 20.39
N GLU A 147 9.79 -10.75 19.10
CA GLU A 147 10.55 -10.12 18.02
C GLU A 147 10.52 -8.60 18.12
N LEU A 148 9.38 -7.99 18.46
CA LEU A 148 9.27 -6.55 18.69
C LEU A 148 10.15 -6.08 19.86
N VAL A 149 10.20 -6.82 20.97
CA VAL A 149 11.10 -6.52 22.10
C VAL A 149 12.54 -6.48 21.63
N LEU A 150 12.97 -7.50 20.89
CA LEU A 150 14.33 -7.59 20.36
C LEU A 150 14.63 -6.45 19.39
N ALA A 151 13.70 -6.16 18.49
CA ALA A 151 13.86 -5.10 17.49
C ALA A 151 13.96 -3.71 18.14
N LEU A 152 13.19 -3.44 19.20
CA LEU A 152 13.24 -2.18 19.95
C LEU A 152 14.51 -2.01 20.82
N ALA A 153 15.18 -3.10 21.17
CA ALA A 153 16.52 -3.00 21.77
C ALA A 153 17.53 -2.39 20.78
N HIS A 154 17.27 -2.51 19.48
CA HIS A 154 18.15 -2.15 18.37
C HIS A 154 17.51 -1.16 17.39
N ILE A 155 16.91 -0.08 17.91
CA ILE A 155 16.41 1.02 17.08
C ILE A 155 17.58 1.67 16.33
N GLN A 156 17.40 1.92 15.03
CA GLN A 156 18.41 2.51 14.16
C GLN A 156 17.92 3.84 13.59
N GLU A 157 18.80 4.83 13.56
CA GLU A 157 18.54 6.13 12.94
C GLU A 157 18.53 6.01 11.41
N ILE A 158 17.65 6.77 10.77
CA ILE A 158 17.61 6.95 9.32
C ILE A 158 18.33 8.26 9.00
N ASP A 159 19.42 8.19 8.25
CA ASP A 159 20.05 9.37 7.66
C ASP A 159 19.26 9.80 6.40
N CYS A 160 18.09 10.39 6.62
CA CYS A 160 17.25 10.93 5.54
C CYS A 160 16.53 12.19 6.02
N PHE A 161 16.73 13.30 5.30
CA PHE A 161 16.11 14.61 5.60
C PHE A 161 14.58 14.64 5.43
N MET A 162 13.97 13.59 4.90
CA MET A 162 12.53 13.50 4.60
C MET A 162 11.94 12.13 4.96
N CYS A 163 12.41 11.48 6.03
CA CYS A 163 11.77 10.27 6.53
C CYS A 163 11.76 10.28 8.05
N MET A 164 10.95 9.41 8.65
CA MET A 164 11.01 9.08 10.08
C MET A 164 12.45 8.94 10.53
N ASP A 165 12.80 9.55 11.66
CA ASP A 165 14.19 9.56 12.10
C ASP A 165 14.70 8.17 12.50
N TYR A 166 13.81 7.18 12.71
CA TYR A 166 14.15 5.85 13.23
C TYR A 166 13.34 4.70 12.61
N TYR A 167 13.92 3.50 12.64
CA TYR A 167 13.24 2.24 12.34
C TYR A 167 13.69 1.10 13.27
N ILE A 168 12.90 0.03 13.25
CA ILE A 168 13.25 -1.28 13.81
C ILE A 168 13.33 -2.32 12.70
N GLU A 169 14.13 -3.36 12.93
CA GLU A 169 14.20 -4.52 12.04
C GLU A 169 13.39 -5.67 12.65
N PHE A 170 12.27 -6.02 12.02
CA PHE A 170 11.41 -7.14 12.42
C PHE A 170 11.56 -8.26 11.40
N LYS A 171 12.12 -9.42 11.79
CA LYS A 171 12.38 -10.55 10.87
C LYS A 171 13.07 -10.13 9.54
N GLY A 172 13.97 -9.16 9.60
CA GLY A 172 14.69 -8.64 8.42
C GLY A 172 13.97 -7.53 7.64
N ILE A 173 12.76 -7.14 8.04
CA ILE A 173 11.97 -6.08 7.40
C ILE A 173 12.12 -4.80 8.22
N LYS A 174 12.45 -3.69 7.55
CA LYS A 174 12.52 -2.38 8.19
C LYS A 174 11.12 -1.79 8.37
N VAL A 175 10.77 -1.48 9.61
CA VAL A 175 9.52 -0.82 9.97
C VAL A 175 9.88 0.50 10.63
N GLY A 176 9.51 1.62 9.99
CA GLY A 176 9.71 2.95 10.55
C GLY A 176 8.99 3.12 11.89
N LEU A 177 9.48 4.04 12.71
CA LEU A 177 8.91 4.34 14.02
C LEU A 177 8.60 5.83 14.13
N ASP A 178 7.35 6.15 14.47
CA ASP A 178 6.98 7.50 14.89
C ASP A 178 7.35 7.71 16.35
N ILE A 179 8.45 8.41 16.56
CA ILE A 179 8.90 8.81 17.90
C ILE A 179 8.86 10.34 18.10
N ASN A 180 8.24 11.07 17.17
CA ASN A 180 7.93 12.48 17.40
C ASN A 180 7.10 12.54 18.70
N ASP A 181 7.63 13.21 19.73
CA ASP A 181 7.05 13.38 21.08
C ASP A 181 7.45 12.39 22.19
N ILE A 182 8.45 11.51 22.00
CA ILE A 182 8.93 10.64 23.09
C ILE A 182 10.34 11.07 23.51
N GLU A 183 10.46 11.74 24.67
CA GLU A 183 11.70 11.66 25.45
C GLU A 183 11.92 10.18 25.75
N VAL A 184 12.82 9.55 25.00
CA VAL A 184 12.89 8.10 24.72
C VAL A 184 13.05 7.24 25.99
N ASP A 185 11.96 6.99 26.71
CA ASP A 185 11.86 5.79 27.54
C ASP A 185 11.43 4.62 26.65
N LYS A 186 12.40 3.74 26.36
CA LYS A 186 12.19 2.53 25.56
C LYS A 186 11.08 1.65 26.13
N ASN A 187 10.85 1.67 27.44
CA ASN A 187 9.78 0.91 28.07
C ASN A 187 8.40 1.50 27.75
N GLU A 188 8.27 2.82 27.69
CA GLU A 188 7.02 3.49 27.31
C GLU A 188 6.69 3.23 25.83
N LEU A 189 7.70 3.29 24.96
CA LEU A 189 7.53 2.95 23.54
C LEU A 189 7.13 1.48 23.35
N PHE A 190 7.76 0.56 24.09
CA PHE A 190 7.40 -0.85 24.06
C PHE A 190 5.96 -1.09 24.49
N GLU A 191 5.54 -0.54 25.63
CA GLU A 191 4.16 -0.70 26.10
C GLU A 191 3.13 -0.04 25.15
N LYS A 192 3.47 1.08 24.49
CA LYS A 192 2.62 1.69 23.44
C LYS A 192 2.44 0.75 22.24
N LEU A 193 3.53 0.18 21.70
CA LEU A 193 3.48 -0.70 20.53
C LEU A 193 2.79 -2.03 20.86
N LYS A 194 3.09 -2.61 22.03
CA LYS A 194 2.40 -3.79 22.55
C LYS A 194 0.90 -3.53 22.68
N LYS A 195 0.51 -2.41 23.28
CA LYS A 195 -0.91 -2.03 23.38
C LYS A 195 -1.56 -1.82 22.00
N LYS A 196 -0.86 -1.18 21.06
CA LYS A 196 -1.36 -0.90 19.71
C LYS A 196 -1.61 -2.18 18.93
N TYR A 197 -0.66 -3.11 18.90
CA TYR A 197 -0.71 -4.26 17.99
C TYR A 197 -1.13 -5.58 18.63
N CYS A 198 -0.93 -5.72 19.94
CA CYS A 198 -1.09 -7.01 20.62
C CYS A 198 -2.32 -7.05 21.53
N ASP A 199 -2.72 -5.93 22.13
CA ASP A 199 -3.84 -5.92 23.09
C ASP A 199 -5.23 -5.72 22.43
N GLN A 200 -5.28 -5.37 21.13
CA GLN A 200 -6.54 -5.09 20.42
C GLN A 200 -7.36 -6.34 20.02
N GLN A 201 -6.89 -7.57 20.24
CA GLN A 201 -7.63 -8.78 19.86
C GLN A 201 -8.30 -9.49 21.05
N SER A 202 -9.16 -8.76 21.75
CA SER A 202 -10.17 -9.33 22.67
C SER A 202 -11.58 -9.10 22.12
N ILE A 203 -11.90 -9.62 20.93
CA ILE A 203 -13.27 -9.75 20.41
C ILE A 203 -13.38 -11.07 19.64
#